data_AF-A0A679J391-F1
#
_entry.id   AF-A0A679J391-F1
#
_cell.length_a   1.000
_cell.length_b   1.000
_cell.length_c   1.000
_cell.angle_alpha   90.00
_cell.angle_beta   90.00
_cell.angle_gamma   90.00
#
_symmetry.space_group_name_H-M   'P 1'
#
loop_
_entity.id
_entity.type
_entity.pdbx_description
1 polymer ?
#
loop_
_entity_poly.entity_id
_entity_poly.type
_entity_poly.pdbx_seq_one_letter_code
_entity_poly.pdbx_strand_id
1 'polypeptide(L)'
;MTPTLPTGCVIALVGAESTGKTELARAIAQRLQDRGTPATLVSEYLREWCERERRTPRPDEQQAIADEQTRRIDAAARSGVVVADTTALMTAVYSEQLFADTSLYDDALAAQRRYAITLLTALDLPWVADDMRDGPHARQPTDTLLRAALTGARLSYAVVHGTGGERLASAWNAINSIASNEGRTRGSRGLSELKPVSWSWPCEKCSDPECEHKLFSDLIARRD
;
A
#
# COMPACT_ATOMS: atom_id res chain seq x y z
N MET A 1 2.72 -14.27 -16.25
CA MET A 1 1.54 -13.61 -16.86
C MET A 1 1.61 -12.09 -16.62
N THR A 2 0.95 -11.30 -17.47
CA THR A 2 0.76 -9.84 -17.28
C THR A 2 -0.69 -9.64 -16.87
N PRO A 3 -0.97 -8.93 -15.76
CA PRO A 3 -2.34 -8.69 -15.33
C PRO A 3 -3.05 -7.77 -16.33
N THR A 4 -4.33 -8.02 -16.60
CA THR A 4 -5.16 -7.08 -17.36
C THR A 4 -5.70 -6.04 -16.39
N LEU A 5 -5.15 -4.82 -16.45
CA LEU A 5 -5.54 -3.71 -15.60
C LEU A 5 -6.17 -2.62 -16.46
N PRO A 6 -7.45 -2.23 -16.22
CA PRO A 6 -8.11 -1.19 -17.00
C PRO A 6 -7.57 0.20 -16.63
N THR A 7 -7.75 1.17 -17.53
CA THR A 7 -7.60 2.60 -17.21
C THR A 7 -8.42 2.96 -15.98
N GLY A 8 -7.84 3.74 -15.07
CA GLY A 8 -8.45 4.07 -13.78
C GLY A 8 -8.12 3.10 -12.66
N CYS A 9 -7.45 1.98 -12.95
CA CYS A 9 -6.96 1.07 -11.92
C CYS A 9 -5.83 1.74 -11.11
N VAL A 10 -5.96 1.74 -9.78
CA VAL A 10 -4.93 2.23 -8.85
C VAL A 10 -4.36 1.07 -8.06
N ILE A 11 -3.03 0.93 -8.11
CA ILE A 11 -2.22 0.07 -7.24
C ILE A 11 -1.60 0.97 -6.17
N ALA A 12 -2.14 0.90 -4.96
CA ALA A 12 -1.67 1.67 -3.82
C ALA A 12 -0.59 0.92 -3.05
N LEU A 13 0.53 1.59 -2.80
CA LEU A 13 1.57 1.12 -1.89
C LEU A 13 1.50 1.92 -0.59
N VAL A 14 1.36 1.19 0.52
CA VAL A 14 1.33 1.73 1.88
C VAL A 14 2.32 0.95 2.75
N GLY A 15 2.74 1.53 3.86
CA GLY A 15 3.67 0.89 4.78
C GLY A 15 4.60 1.90 5.44
N ALA A 16 5.25 1.45 6.50
CA ALA A 16 6.14 2.28 7.29
C ALA A 16 7.29 2.89 6.47
N GLU A 17 7.95 3.88 7.04
CA GLU A 17 9.09 4.54 6.43
C GLU A 17 10.26 3.56 6.19
N SER A 18 11.07 3.84 5.17
CA SER A 18 12.26 3.05 4.83
C SER A 18 11.99 1.55 4.63
N THR A 19 10.79 1.20 4.15
CA THR A 19 10.40 -0.18 3.78
C THR A 19 10.47 -0.42 2.27
N GLY A 20 11.16 0.43 1.51
CA GLY A 20 11.38 0.26 0.05
C GLY A 20 10.15 0.47 -0.83
N LYS A 21 9.15 1.23 -0.36
CA LYS A 21 7.93 1.55 -1.14
C LYS A 21 8.24 2.24 -2.46
N THR A 22 9.07 3.27 -2.43
CA THR A 22 9.41 4.08 -3.61
C THR A 22 10.11 3.25 -4.69
N GLU A 23 11.08 2.44 -4.30
CA GLU A 23 11.79 1.53 -5.20
C GLU A 23 10.84 0.49 -5.80
N LEU A 24 9.97 -0.10 -4.97
CA LEU A 24 8.99 -1.08 -5.41
C LEU A 24 7.96 -0.47 -6.37
N ALA A 25 7.43 0.72 -6.06
CA ALA A 25 6.47 1.42 -6.90
C ALA A 25 7.06 1.76 -8.27
N ARG A 26 8.29 2.27 -8.30
CA ARG A 26 9.04 2.52 -9.54
C ARG A 26 9.21 1.24 -10.36
N ALA A 27 9.60 0.14 -9.70
CA ALA A 27 9.79 -1.15 -10.37
C ALA A 27 8.48 -1.74 -10.92
N ILE A 28 7.36 -1.58 -10.22
CA ILE A 28 6.04 -2.02 -10.69
C ILE A 28 5.62 -1.18 -11.91
N ALA A 29 5.74 0.15 -11.83
CA ALA A 29 5.38 1.05 -12.92
C ALA A 29 6.20 0.75 -14.19
N GLN A 30 7.52 0.60 -14.05
CA GLN A 30 8.41 0.24 -15.15
C GLN A 30 8.01 -1.10 -15.77
N ARG A 31 7.77 -2.12 -14.94
CA ARG A 31 7.38 -3.45 -15.43
C ARG A 31 6.04 -3.45 -16.18
N LEU A 32 5.09 -2.60 -15.79
CA LEU A 32 3.83 -2.42 -16.51
C LEU A 32 4.07 -1.77 -17.89
N GLN A 33 4.86 -0.70 -17.93
CA GLN A 33 5.22 0.01 -19.15
C GLN A 33 5.98 -0.90 -20.13
N ASP A 34 6.97 -1.66 -19.64
CA ASP A 34 7.73 -2.66 -20.43
C ASP A 34 6.83 -3.73 -21.07
N ARG A 35 5.65 -3.95 -20.46
CA ARG A 35 4.64 -4.91 -20.92
C ARG A 35 3.50 -4.26 -21.71
N GLY A 36 3.68 -2.99 -22.12
CA GLY A 36 2.72 -2.26 -22.95
C GLY A 36 1.49 -1.76 -22.21
N THR A 37 1.50 -1.74 -20.87
CA THR A 37 0.41 -1.16 -20.07
C THR A 37 0.77 0.29 -19.72
N PRO A 38 -0.01 1.30 -20.19
CA PRO A 38 0.20 2.68 -19.79
C PRO A 38 0.05 2.83 -18.27
N ALA A 39 1.15 3.15 -17.60
CA ALA A 39 1.19 3.29 -16.15
C ALA A 39 1.87 4.61 -15.75
N THR A 40 1.32 5.27 -14.74
CA THR A 40 1.88 6.50 -14.16
C THR A 40 2.20 6.27 -12.70
N LEU A 41 3.43 6.60 -12.30
CA LEU A 41 3.84 6.64 -10.90
C LEU A 41 3.41 7.98 -10.28
N VAL A 42 2.70 7.94 -9.16
CA VAL A 42 2.41 9.11 -8.32
C VAL A 42 3.26 9.00 -7.05
N SER A 43 4.15 9.98 -6.85
CA SER A 43 5.07 10.09 -5.72
C SER A 43 4.42 10.64 -4.44
N GLU A 44 5.17 10.57 -3.34
CA GLU A 44 4.73 10.95 -2.00
C GLU A 44 4.74 12.47 -1.87
N TYR A 45 3.55 13.09 -1.90
CA TYR A 45 3.44 14.54 -1.83
C TYR A 45 3.92 15.10 -0.49
N LEU A 46 3.72 14.38 0.62
CA LEU A 46 4.22 14.79 1.93
C LEU A 46 5.74 15.03 1.90
N ARG A 47 6.50 14.18 1.19
CA ARG A 47 7.95 14.34 1.04
C ARG A 47 8.30 15.60 0.26
N GLU A 48 7.65 15.80 -0.89
CA GLU A 48 7.83 17.00 -1.72
C GLU A 48 7.49 18.27 -0.93
N TRP A 49 6.46 18.21 -0.09
CA TRP A 49 6.05 19.29 0.79
C TRP A 49 7.13 19.58 1.83
N CYS A 50 7.64 18.57 2.54
CA CYS A 50 8.70 18.72 3.54
C CYS A 50 9.99 19.28 2.94
N GLU A 51 10.38 18.81 1.75
CA GLU A 51 11.56 19.31 1.03
C GLU A 51 11.43 20.79 0.65
N ARG A 52 10.23 21.19 0.21
CA ARG A 52 9.92 22.58 -0.16
C ARG A 52 9.89 23.50 1.05
N GLU A 53 9.21 23.11 2.12
CA GLU A 53 9.00 23.92 3.33
C GLU A 53 10.16 23.83 4.33
N ARG A 54 11.04 22.84 4.17
CA ARG A 54 12.19 22.53 5.05
C ARG A 54 11.81 22.34 6.52
N ARG A 55 10.65 21.72 6.76
CA ARG A 55 10.11 21.40 8.08
C ARG A 55 9.05 20.30 7.98
N THR A 56 8.65 19.77 9.13
CA THR A 56 7.47 18.90 9.22
C THR A 56 6.16 19.72 9.16
N PRO A 57 5.07 19.15 8.61
CA PRO A 57 3.77 19.80 8.63
C PRO A 57 3.23 19.97 10.04
N ARG A 58 2.51 21.06 10.27
CA ARG A 58 1.69 21.26 11.46
C ARG A 58 0.37 20.47 11.36
N PRO A 59 -0.35 20.23 12.47
CA PRO A 59 -1.63 19.55 12.45
C PRO A 59 -2.64 20.14 11.44
N ASP A 60 -2.70 21.48 11.35
CA ASP A 60 -3.60 22.21 10.45
C ASP A 60 -3.27 22.05 8.95
N GLU A 61 -2.11 21.49 8.63
CA GLU A 61 -1.60 21.35 7.26
C GLU A 61 -1.79 19.92 6.71
N GLN A 62 -2.08 18.95 7.59
CA GLN A 62 -2.16 17.53 7.23
C GLN A 62 -3.30 17.23 6.24
N GLN A 63 -4.49 17.83 6.43
CA GLN A 63 -5.63 17.64 5.53
C GLN A 63 -5.30 18.03 4.09
N ALA A 64 -4.71 19.21 3.88
CA ALA A 64 -4.38 19.70 2.54
C ALA A 64 -3.35 18.78 1.84
N ILE A 65 -2.44 18.17 2.59
CA ILE A 65 -1.47 17.21 2.08
C ILE A 65 -2.16 15.90 1.67
N ALA A 66 -3.09 15.40 2.50
CA ALA A 66 -3.87 14.20 2.21
C ALA A 66 -4.77 14.39 0.96
N ASP A 67 -5.42 15.54 0.85
CA ASP A 67 -6.29 15.90 -0.27
C ASP A 67 -5.48 16.00 -1.58
N GLU A 68 -4.32 16.64 -1.54
CA GLU A 68 -3.46 16.77 -2.71
C GLU A 68 -2.91 15.42 -3.18
N GLN A 69 -2.53 14.52 -2.26
CA GLN A 69 -2.15 13.15 -2.62
C GLN A 69 -3.30 12.44 -3.35
N THR A 70 -4.51 12.52 -2.81
CA THR A 70 -5.71 11.92 -3.41
C THR A 70 -6.01 12.51 -4.78
N ARG A 71 -5.93 13.85 -4.92
CA ARG A 71 -6.17 14.57 -6.18
C ARG A 71 -5.18 14.16 -7.27
N ARG A 72 -3.89 13.99 -6.93
CA ARG A 72 -2.85 13.55 -7.87
C ARG A 72 -3.10 12.13 -8.37
N ILE A 73 -3.48 11.22 -7.48
CA ILE A 73 -3.86 9.85 -7.84
C ILE A 73 -5.06 9.87 -8.79
N ASP A 74 -6.12 10.61 -8.46
CA ASP A 74 -7.33 10.71 -9.26
C ASP A 74 -7.09 11.36 -10.63
N ALA A 75 -6.18 12.33 -10.71
CA ALA A 75 -5.78 12.93 -11.98
C ALA A 75 -5.05 11.92 -12.89
N ALA A 76 -4.07 11.20 -12.34
CA ALA A 76 -3.29 10.19 -13.09
C ALA A 76 -4.16 9.00 -13.54
N ALA A 77 -5.18 8.64 -12.76
CA ALA A 77 -6.10 7.54 -13.06
C ALA A 77 -6.94 7.79 -14.33
N ARG A 78 -7.06 9.04 -14.79
CA ARG A 78 -7.81 9.38 -16.02
C ARG A 78 -7.15 8.86 -17.29
N SER A 79 -5.83 8.65 -17.27
CA SER A 79 -5.03 8.34 -18.47
C SER A 79 -4.48 6.92 -18.52
N GLY A 80 -4.50 6.17 -17.42
CA GLY A 80 -3.97 4.81 -17.40
C GLY A 80 -4.08 4.13 -16.03
N VAL A 81 -3.21 3.15 -15.81
CA VAL A 81 -3.00 2.53 -14.50
C VAL A 81 -2.15 3.46 -13.65
N VAL A 82 -2.48 3.60 -12.37
CA VAL A 82 -1.69 4.36 -11.41
C VAL A 82 -0.97 3.41 -10.47
N VAL A 83 0.31 3.68 -10.25
CA VAL A 83 1.06 3.12 -9.13
C VAL A 83 1.29 4.26 -8.14
N ALA A 84 0.66 4.21 -6.98
CA ALA A 84 0.68 5.29 -5.99
C ALA A 84 1.61 4.94 -4.83
N ASP A 85 2.72 5.67 -4.70
CA ASP A 85 3.59 5.70 -3.52
C ASP A 85 3.50 7.10 -2.93
N THR A 86 2.57 7.42 -2.03
CA THR A 86 1.68 6.54 -1.28
C THR A 86 0.24 7.03 -1.38
N THR A 87 -0.61 6.85 -0.37
CA THR A 87 -1.99 7.34 -0.33
C THR A 87 -2.22 8.26 0.87
N ALA A 88 -3.36 8.96 0.89
CA ALA A 88 -3.79 9.78 2.03
C ALA A 88 -3.84 9.02 3.36
N LEU A 89 -3.96 7.68 3.33
CA LEU A 89 -3.96 6.85 4.53
C LEU A 89 -2.65 6.94 5.30
N MET A 90 -1.51 7.08 4.61
CA MET A 90 -0.23 7.29 5.30
C MET A 90 -0.19 8.63 6.03
N THR A 91 -0.73 9.70 5.43
CA THR A 91 -0.84 11.01 6.08
C THR A 91 -1.74 10.94 7.32
N ALA A 92 -2.87 10.24 7.25
CA ALA A 92 -3.74 10.02 8.40
C ALA A 92 -3.01 9.28 9.55
N VAL A 93 -2.28 8.20 9.22
CA VAL A 93 -1.46 7.47 10.21
C VAL A 93 -0.41 8.36 10.86
N TYR A 94 0.33 9.16 10.09
CA TYR A 94 1.32 10.07 10.67
C TYR A 94 0.66 11.18 11.51
N SER A 95 -0.53 11.66 11.14
CA SER A 95 -1.28 12.65 11.94
C SER A 95 -1.65 12.09 13.31
N GLU A 96 -2.13 10.84 13.37
CA GLU A 96 -2.41 10.17 14.64
C GLU A 96 -1.14 10.01 15.48
N GLN A 97 -0.04 9.52 14.86
CA GLN A 97 1.22 9.29 15.59
C GLN A 97 1.82 10.56 16.19
N LEU A 98 1.79 11.67 15.44
CA LEU A 98 2.45 12.91 15.85
C LEU A 98 1.54 13.81 16.68
N PHE A 99 0.22 13.77 16.44
CA PHE A 99 -0.71 14.78 16.96
C PHE A 99 -1.96 14.19 17.63
N ALA A 100 -2.07 12.85 17.73
CA ALA A 100 -3.29 12.16 18.18
C ALA A 100 -4.55 12.58 17.40
N ASP A 101 -4.35 13.03 16.15
CA ASP A 101 -5.43 13.47 15.28
C ASP A 101 -5.89 12.31 14.39
N THR A 102 -7.13 11.87 14.64
CA THR A 102 -7.77 10.80 13.87
C THR A 102 -8.78 11.33 12.85
N SER A 103 -8.90 12.66 12.68
CA SER A 103 -9.94 13.27 11.84
C SER A 103 -9.79 12.94 10.35
N LEU A 104 -8.57 12.63 9.90
CA LEU A 104 -8.26 12.36 8.49
C LEU A 104 -8.65 10.96 8.02
N TYR A 105 -8.95 10.03 8.95
CA TYR A 105 -9.15 8.63 8.59
C TYR A 105 -10.37 8.41 7.71
N ASP A 106 -11.48 9.12 7.93
CA ASP A 106 -12.72 8.87 7.19
C ASP A 106 -12.53 9.13 5.68
N ASP A 107 -11.97 10.28 5.33
CA ASP A 107 -11.69 10.65 3.93
C ASP A 107 -10.58 9.79 3.33
N ALA A 108 -9.50 9.53 4.09
CA ALA A 108 -8.40 8.69 3.63
C ALA A 108 -8.85 7.25 3.34
N LEU A 109 -9.69 6.66 4.19
CA LEU A 109 -10.26 5.32 3.99
C LEU A 109 -11.32 5.31 2.89
N ALA A 110 -12.11 6.37 2.73
CA ALA A 110 -13.02 6.52 1.60
C ALA A 110 -12.27 6.56 0.26
N ALA A 111 -11.16 7.28 0.19
CA ALA A 111 -10.28 7.27 -0.97
C ALA A 111 -9.66 5.88 -1.20
N GLN A 112 -9.13 5.25 -0.14
CA GLN A 112 -8.49 3.92 -0.19
C GLN A 112 -9.44 2.84 -0.73
N ARG A 113 -10.72 2.87 -0.37
CA ARG A 113 -11.77 1.95 -0.88
C ARG A 113 -11.92 1.95 -2.40
N ARG A 114 -11.51 3.02 -3.08
CA ARG A 114 -11.60 3.13 -4.55
C ARG A 114 -10.43 2.46 -5.27
N TYR A 115 -9.35 2.12 -4.56
CA TYR A 115 -8.17 1.53 -5.16
C TYR A 115 -8.34 0.02 -5.31
N ALA A 116 -8.00 -0.49 -6.50
CA ALA A 116 -8.21 -1.90 -6.84
C ALA A 116 -7.28 -2.82 -6.05
N ILE A 117 -6.04 -2.37 -5.80
CA ILE A 117 -5.01 -3.16 -5.15
C ILE A 117 -4.34 -2.32 -4.07
N THR A 118 -4.29 -2.85 -2.85
CA THR A 118 -3.48 -2.29 -1.75
C THR A 118 -2.34 -3.25 -1.42
N LEU A 119 -1.11 -2.78 -1.52
CA LEU A 119 0.11 -3.50 -1.15
C LEU A 119 0.69 -2.87 0.11
N LEU A 120 0.83 -3.67 1.17
CA LEU A 120 1.49 -3.28 2.42
C LEU A 120 2.94 -3.76 2.39
N THR A 121 3.93 -2.87 2.46
CA THR A 121 5.34 -3.29 2.50
C THR A 121 5.75 -3.80 3.87
N ALA A 122 6.31 -5.01 3.91
CA ALA A 122 6.76 -5.64 5.16
C ALA A 122 7.99 -4.93 5.76
N LEU A 123 8.19 -5.14 7.07
CA LEU A 123 9.31 -4.62 7.88
C LEU A 123 10.57 -5.51 7.82
N ASP A 124 10.76 -6.27 6.74
CA ASP A 124 11.86 -7.25 6.58
C ASP A 124 13.14 -6.67 5.97
N LEU A 125 13.13 -5.39 5.55
CA LEU A 125 14.32 -4.70 5.09
C LEU A 125 15.15 -4.16 6.28
N PRO A 126 16.49 -4.26 6.23
CA PRO A 126 17.36 -3.62 7.21
C PRO A 126 17.09 -2.12 7.20
N TRP A 127 17.00 -1.54 8.40
CA TRP A 127 16.85 -0.10 8.51
C TRP A 127 18.14 0.59 8.03
N VAL A 128 17.98 1.61 7.18
CA VAL A 128 19.07 2.48 6.77
C VAL A 128 18.81 3.84 7.40
N ALA A 129 19.84 4.40 8.05
CA ALA A 129 19.75 5.74 8.61
C ALA A 129 19.47 6.76 7.51
N ASP A 130 18.44 7.57 7.70
CA ASP A 130 18.12 8.74 6.89
C ASP A 130 18.20 9.95 7.83
N ASP A 131 18.84 11.02 7.35
CA ASP A 131 19.22 12.21 8.12
C ASP A 131 18.01 13.00 8.67
N MET A 132 16.79 12.62 8.25
CA MET A 132 15.54 13.33 8.53
C MET A 132 14.56 12.59 9.47
N ARG A 133 14.90 11.41 10.03
CA ARG A 133 13.88 10.48 10.59
C ARG A 133 14.24 9.78 11.91
N ASP A 134 13.22 9.54 12.73
CA ASP A 134 13.25 8.98 14.10
C ASP A 134 13.53 7.46 14.16
N GLY A 135 14.68 7.01 13.68
CA GLY A 135 15.23 5.69 14.02
C GLY A 135 14.40 4.45 13.62
N PRO A 136 14.87 3.23 13.96
CA PRO A 136 14.17 1.98 13.65
C PRO A 136 12.88 1.75 14.46
N HIS A 137 12.68 2.48 15.56
CA HIS A 137 11.53 2.31 16.48
C HIS A 137 10.21 2.86 15.94
N ALA A 138 10.23 3.79 14.98
CA ALA A 138 9.00 4.37 14.41
C ALA A 138 8.25 3.40 13.48
N ARG A 139 8.91 2.38 12.92
CA ARG A 139 8.32 1.51 11.88
C ARG A 139 7.20 0.60 12.38
N GLN A 140 7.37 0.02 13.57
CA GLN A 140 6.39 -0.92 14.15
C GLN A 140 5.07 -0.24 14.53
N PRO A 141 5.07 0.93 15.22
CA PRO A 141 3.84 1.68 15.48
C PRO A 141 3.10 2.08 14.19
N THR A 142 3.81 2.55 13.17
CA THR A 142 3.19 2.92 11.88
C THR A 142 2.54 1.71 11.21
N ASP A 143 3.23 0.56 11.15
CA ASP A 143 2.67 -0.67 10.59
C ASP A 143 1.42 -1.13 11.37
N THR A 144 1.47 -1.06 12.71
CA THR A 144 0.36 -1.43 13.59
C THR A 144 -0.88 -0.57 13.32
N LEU A 145 -0.73 0.75 13.28
CA LEU A 145 -1.84 1.68 13.00
C LEU A 145 -2.41 1.48 11.60
N LEU A 146 -1.53 1.27 10.62
CA LEU A 146 -1.95 1.04 9.25
C LEU A 146 -2.76 -0.26 9.09
N ARG A 147 -2.30 -1.35 9.71
CA ARG A 147 -3.03 -2.64 9.73
C ARG A 147 -4.34 -2.51 10.48
N ALA A 148 -4.37 -1.78 11.60
CA ALA A 148 -5.58 -1.52 12.37
C ALA A 148 -6.61 -0.74 11.54
N ALA A 149 -6.18 0.33 10.85
CA ALA A 149 -7.04 1.13 9.99
C ALA A 149 -7.61 0.32 8.81
N LEU A 150 -6.77 -0.44 8.10
CA LEU A 150 -7.21 -1.30 6.98
C LEU A 150 -8.17 -2.38 7.46
N THR A 151 -7.86 -3.06 8.56
CA THR A 151 -8.69 -4.14 9.12
C THR A 151 -10.01 -3.60 9.65
N GLY A 152 -9.99 -2.50 10.40
CA GLY A 152 -11.18 -1.83 10.93
C GLY A 152 -12.11 -1.35 9.81
N ALA A 153 -11.54 -0.88 8.70
CA ALA A 153 -12.29 -0.47 7.51
C ALA A 153 -12.72 -1.64 6.59
N ARG A 154 -12.33 -2.88 6.92
CA ARG A 154 -12.52 -4.10 6.11
C ARG A 154 -11.96 -3.99 4.69
N LEU A 155 -10.81 -3.33 4.57
CA LEU A 155 -10.08 -3.18 3.33
C LEU A 155 -9.09 -4.33 3.16
N SER A 156 -9.18 -5.04 2.04
CA SER A 156 -8.21 -6.08 1.70
C SER A 156 -6.88 -5.46 1.27
N TYR A 157 -5.79 -6.07 1.73
CA TYR A 157 -4.43 -5.73 1.33
C TYR A 157 -3.58 -7.00 1.22
N ALA A 158 -2.49 -6.93 0.44
CA ALA A 158 -1.50 -7.98 0.36
C ALA A 158 -0.17 -7.48 0.96
N VAL A 159 0.41 -8.26 1.87
CA VAL A 159 1.73 -7.94 2.45
C VAL A 159 2.82 -8.36 1.47
N VAL A 160 3.75 -7.46 1.18
CA VAL A 160 4.86 -7.68 0.26
C VAL A 160 6.17 -7.81 1.04
N HIS A 161 6.72 -9.01 1.00
CA HIS A 161 7.99 -9.39 1.59
C HIS A 161 9.11 -9.52 0.54
N GLY A 162 10.35 -9.63 1.02
CA GLY A 162 11.55 -9.94 0.26
C GLY A 162 12.46 -8.73 0.03
N THR A 163 13.56 -8.95 -0.67
CA THR A 163 14.50 -7.89 -1.07
C THR A 163 14.66 -7.84 -2.59
N GLY A 164 15.06 -6.69 -3.14
CA GLY A 164 15.37 -6.53 -4.57
C GLY A 164 14.34 -7.16 -5.53
N GLY A 165 14.81 -8.05 -6.40
CA GLY A 165 13.96 -8.73 -7.39
C GLY A 165 12.90 -9.66 -6.81
N GLU A 166 13.17 -10.29 -5.65
CA GLU A 166 12.20 -11.17 -4.98
C GLU A 166 10.98 -10.39 -4.49
N ARG A 167 11.23 -9.19 -3.96
CA ARG A 167 10.16 -8.27 -3.53
C ARG A 167 9.26 -7.86 -4.68
N LEU A 168 9.85 -7.53 -5.83
CA LEU A 168 9.09 -7.24 -7.05
C LEU A 168 8.30 -8.46 -7.51
N ALA A 169 8.87 -9.67 -7.45
CA ALA A 169 8.17 -10.90 -7.79
C ALA A 169 6.98 -11.17 -6.86
N SER A 170 7.16 -10.94 -5.55
CA SER A 170 6.11 -11.05 -4.52
C SER A 170 4.95 -10.09 -4.81
N ALA A 171 5.24 -8.80 -5.01
CA ALA A 171 4.23 -7.81 -5.39
C ALA A 171 3.52 -8.18 -6.71
N TRP A 172 4.28 -8.63 -7.71
CA TRP A 172 3.72 -9.02 -9.00
C TRP A 172 2.78 -10.21 -8.89
N ASN A 173 3.09 -11.20 -8.05
CA ASN A 173 2.21 -12.34 -7.80
C ASN A 173 0.90 -11.90 -7.14
N ALA A 174 0.97 -11.01 -6.14
CA ALA A 174 -0.21 -10.43 -5.50
C ALA A 174 -1.09 -9.67 -6.51
N ILE A 175 -0.49 -8.78 -7.32
CA ILE A 175 -1.21 -8.03 -8.37
C ILE A 175 -1.91 -8.98 -9.34
N ASN A 176 -1.23 -10.03 -9.83
CA ASN A 176 -1.84 -11.00 -10.74
C ASN A 176 -3.00 -11.76 -10.09
N SER A 177 -2.85 -12.17 -8.82
CA SER A 177 -3.89 -12.89 -8.09
C SER A 177 -5.14 -12.03 -7.94
N ILE A 178 -4.99 -10.78 -7.52
CA ILE A 178 -6.11 -9.85 -7.30
C ILE A 178 -6.78 -9.50 -8.63
N ALA A 179 -6.01 -9.11 -9.65
CA ALA A 179 -6.56 -8.76 -10.97
C ALA A 179 -7.29 -9.93 -11.63
N SER A 180 -6.81 -11.16 -11.45
CA SER A 180 -7.47 -12.37 -11.98
C SER A 180 -8.78 -12.67 -11.26
N ASN A 181 -8.86 -12.40 -9.96
CA ASN A 181 -10.07 -12.62 -9.18
C ASN A 181 -11.16 -11.60 -9.52
N GLU A 182 -10.81 -10.33 -9.68
CA GLU A 182 -11.75 -9.29 -10.10
C GLU A 182 -12.41 -9.62 -11.45
N GLY A 183 -11.63 -10.13 -12.40
CA GLY A 183 -12.11 -10.60 -13.70
C GLY A 183 -13.14 -11.73 -13.60
N ARG A 184 -12.97 -12.66 -12.64
CA ARG A 184 -13.92 -13.77 -12.41
C ARG A 184 -15.23 -13.29 -11.76
N THR A 185 -15.17 -12.36 -10.81
CA THR A 185 -16.37 -11.74 -10.21
C THR A 185 -17.16 -10.88 -11.18
N ARG A 186 -16.53 -10.29 -12.21
CA ARG A 186 -17.23 -9.55 -13.27
C ARG A 186 -17.81 -10.47 -14.35
N GLY A 187 -17.11 -11.55 -14.71
CA GLY A 187 -17.57 -12.54 -15.71
C GLY A 187 -18.71 -13.45 -15.25
N SER A 188 -18.98 -13.53 -13.95
CA SER A 188 -20.08 -14.32 -13.36
C SER A 188 -21.38 -13.53 -13.14
N ARG A 189 -21.47 -12.26 -13.60
CA ARG A 189 -22.72 -11.46 -13.56
C ARG A 189 -23.73 -11.82 -14.66
N GLY A 190 -23.82 -13.11 -14.98
CA GLY A 190 -24.87 -13.70 -15.79
C GLY A 190 -25.46 -14.89 -15.03
N LEU A 191 -26.66 -14.67 -14.48
CA LEU A 191 -27.55 -15.61 -13.79
C LEU A 191 -27.22 -15.95 -12.32
N SER A 192 -28.23 -15.69 -11.47
CA SER A 192 -28.50 -16.19 -10.12
C SER A 192 -28.15 -15.27 -8.94
N GLU A 193 -29.21 -14.73 -8.34
CA GLU A 193 -29.29 -14.21 -6.98
C GLU A 193 -28.83 -15.27 -5.96
N LEU A 194 -27.56 -15.24 -5.58
CA LEU A 194 -27.09 -15.88 -4.35
C LEU A 194 -26.12 -14.93 -3.66
N LYS A 195 -26.32 -14.78 -2.34
CA LYS A 195 -25.59 -13.91 -1.41
C LYS A 195 -24.09 -13.83 -1.73
N PRO A 196 -23.45 -12.65 -1.60
CA PRO A 196 -22.01 -12.55 -1.79
C PRO A 196 -21.34 -13.47 -0.78
N VAL A 197 -20.75 -14.55 -1.27
CA VAL A 197 -19.89 -15.41 -0.47
C VAL A 197 -18.64 -14.59 -0.21
N SER A 198 -18.54 -14.02 0.99
CA SER A 198 -17.33 -13.42 1.52
C SER A 198 -16.30 -14.55 1.64
N TRP A 199 -15.49 -14.74 0.61
CA TRP A 199 -14.35 -15.62 0.70
C TRP A 199 -13.24 -14.90 1.45
N SER A 200 -13.18 -15.22 2.74
CA SER A 200 -12.04 -14.98 3.63
C SER A 200 -10.78 -15.58 3.04
N TRP A 201 -9.72 -14.77 2.90
CA TRP A 201 -8.37 -15.30 2.78
C TRP A 201 -8.10 -16.21 3.99
N PRO A 202 -7.49 -17.39 3.80
CA PRO A 202 -7.51 -18.47 4.79
C PRO A 202 -6.57 -18.26 5.98
N CYS A 203 -6.22 -17.02 6.31
CA CYS A 203 -5.36 -16.77 7.45
C CYS A 203 -5.59 -15.38 8.05
N GLU A 204 -6.59 -15.28 8.92
CA GLU A 204 -6.67 -14.22 9.94
C GLU A 204 -5.43 -14.21 10.86
N LYS A 205 -4.54 -15.21 10.77
CA LYS A 205 -3.29 -15.34 11.56
C LYS A 205 -1.99 -15.09 10.80
N CYS A 206 -2.01 -14.79 9.50
CA CYS A 206 -0.79 -14.46 8.72
C CYS A 206 -0.52 -12.96 8.66
N SER A 207 -1.39 -12.14 9.26
CA SER A 207 -1.23 -10.69 9.34
C SER A 207 -0.80 -10.23 10.74
N ASP A 208 -0.47 -11.17 11.63
CA ASP A 208 0.08 -10.92 12.96
C ASP A 208 1.63 -10.87 12.86
N PRO A 209 2.26 -9.72 13.16
CA PRO A 209 3.72 -9.55 13.11
C PRO A 209 4.49 -10.57 13.97
N GLU A 210 3.94 -11.01 15.11
CA GLU A 210 4.60 -12.00 15.95
C GLU A 210 4.55 -13.40 15.33
N CYS A 211 3.43 -13.74 14.68
CA CYS A 211 3.26 -15.00 13.98
C CYS A 211 4.09 -15.05 12.68
N GLU A 212 4.20 -13.93 11.95
CA GLU A 212 5.09 -13.76 10.80
C GLU A 212 6.56 -13.92 11.22
N HIS A 213 7.01 -13.20 12.25
CA HIS A 213 8.40 -13.26 12.73
C HIS A 213 8.77 -14.67 13.18
N LYS A 214 7.92 -15.34 13.95
CA LYS A 214 8.15 -16.71 14.43
C LYS A 214 8.22 -17.72 13.28
N LEU A 215 7.29 -17.63 12.31
CA LEU A 215 7.27 -18.53 11.15
C LEU A 215 8.55 -18.39 10.30
N PHE A 216 8.99 -17.15 10.06
CA PHE A 216 10.20 -16.89 9.27
C PHE A 216 11.48 -17.24 10.03
N SER A 217 11.57 -16.99 11.34
CA SER A 217 12.69 -17.43 12.18
C SER A 217 12.80 -18.96 12.20
N ASP A 218 11.69 -19.68 12.34
CA ASP A 218 11.66 -21.15 12.35
C ASP A 218 12.05 -21.75 10.97
N LEU A 219 11.70 -21.07 9.87
CA LEU A 219 12.08 -21.49 8.51
C LEU A 219 13.57 -21.27 8.21
N ILE A 220 14.17 -20.21 8.76
CA ILE A 220 15.62 -19.96 8.65
C ILE A 220 16.40 -20.98 9.51
N ALA A 221 15.95 -21.26 10.74
CA ALA A 221 16.61 -22.19 11.65
C ALA A 221 16.58 -23.67 11.19
N ARG A 222 15.70 -24.02 10.24
CA ARG A 222 15.61 -25.38 9.66
C ARG A 222 16.45 -25.57 8.38
N ARG A 223 17.15 -24.52 7.95
CA ARG A 223 18.00 -24.52 6.75
C ARG A 223 19.48 -24.72 7.05
N ASP A 224 19.84 -24.81 8.33
CA ASP A 224 21.14 -25.23 8.88
C ASP A 224 21.08 -26.69 9.36
#